data_AF-A0A199USN7-F1
#
_entry.id   AF-A0A199USN7-F1
#
_cell.length_a   1.000
_cell.length_b   1.000
_cell.length_c   1.000
_cell.angle_alpha   90.00
_cell.angle_beta   90.00
_cell.angle_gamma   90.00
#
_symmetry.space_group_name_H-M   'P 1'
#
loop_
_entity.id
_entity.type
_entity.pdbx_description
1 polymer ?
#
loop_
_entity_poly.entity_id
_entity_poly.type
_entity_poly.pdbx_seq_one_letter_code
_entity_poly.pdbx_strand_id
1 'polypeptide(L)'
;MQSTALCDNVLQDFQVFMYVLEVGEKDYSLNGIELILSTEIVKANLASKTLTSATGATFTYDILIIATGSTVVQLSDFGVQGADSNNIFYLREIDDADRLVAAIQAKKDGKAVIVGGGYIGLELGAALQINNLDVTMVYPEPWCMPRLFTAGIAAFYEGYYANKGIKIVKGTVAVGFDSDANGDVIAVRLKDGRVLEADIVVVGVGGRPLTSLFKGQVAEDKGGIKVRLNDLIICPC
;
A
#
# COMPACT_ATOMS: atom_id res chain seq x y z
N MET A 1 -26.30 -14.14 26.74
CA MET A 1 -24.95 -14.70 26.67
C MET A 1 -24.79 -15.34 25.29
N GLN A 2 -24.68 -14.49 24.26
CA GLN A 2 -24.50 -14.85 22.83
C GLN A 2 -24.38 -13.51 22.09
N SER A 3 -23.18 -12.92 22.09
CA SER A 3 -22.90 -11.67 21.34
C SER A 3 -21.43 -11.51 20.96
N THR A 4 -20.60 -12.54 21.14
CA THR A 4 -19.16 -12.46 20.87
C THR A 4 -18.73 -13.29 19.64
N ALA A 5 -19.61 -14.11 19.07
CA ALA A 5 -19.24 -15.06 18.00
C ALA A 5 -19.06 -14.44 16.59
N LEU A 6 -19.31 -13.13 16.41
CA LEU A 6 -19.17 -12.45 15.11
C LEU A 6 -17.83 -11.72 14.91
N CYS A 7 -17.07 -11.49 15.99
CA CYS A 7 -15.71 -10.92 15.88
C CYS A 7 -14.60 -11.98 15.83
N ASP A 8 -14.83 -13.17 16.38
CA ASP A 8 -13.77 -14.17 16.55
C ASP A 8 -13.44 -14.95 15.26
N ASN A 9 -14.38 -15.10 14.34
CA ASN A 9 -14.17 -15.84 13.08
C ASN A 9 -13.60 -14.99 11.93
N VAL A 10 -13.47 -13.67 12.10
CA VAL A 10 -12.99 -12.74 11.05
C VAL A 10 -11.46 -12.60 11.06
N LEU A 11 -10.77 -13.16 12.07
CA LEU A 11 -9.33 -12.98 12.30
C LEU A 11 -8.47 -14.23 12.05
N GLN A 12 -9.07 -15.38 11.74
CA GLN A 12 -8.34 -16.65 11.54
C GLN A 12 -8.16 -17.04 10.07
N ASP A 13 -9.00 -16.55 9.17
CA ASP A 13 -8.84 -16.76 7.74
C ASP A 13 -8.15 -15.54 7.13
N PHE A 14 -7.04 -15.83 6.44
CA PHE A 14 -6.13 -14.91 5.77
C PHE A 14 -6.85 -14.08 4.69
N GLN A 15 -7.60 -13.07 5.11
CA GLN A 15 -7.91 -11.94 4.27
C GLN A 15 -7.39 -10.72 4.99
N VAL A 16 -6.25 -10.20 4.51
CA VAL A 16 -5.97 -8.77 4.59
C VAL A 16 -7.30 -8.07 4.35
N PHE A 17 -7.65 -7.11 5.21
CA PHE A 17 -8.95 -6.42 5.31
C PHE A 17 -9.28 -5.61 4.03
N MET A 18 -9.35 -6.31 2.91
CA MET A 18 -9.67 -5.86 1.57
C MET A 18 -10.87 -6.70 1.21
N TYR A 19 -12.06 -6.19 1.50
CA TYR A 19 -13.27 -6.68 0.84
C TYR A 19 -13.08 -6.44 -0.66
N VAL A 20 -12.56 -7.45 -1.37
CA VAL A 20 -12.58 -7.45 -2.83
C VAL A 20 -14.04 -7.71 -3.19
N LEU A 21 -14.75 -6.64 -3.53
CA LEU A 21 -16.05 -6.75 -4.20
C LEU A 21 -15.77 -7.30 -5.60
N GLU A 22 -15.76 -8.62 -5.73
CA GLU A 22 -15.79 -9.28 -7.04
C GLU A 22 -17.20 -9.16 -7.62
N VAL A 23 -17.43 -8.08 -8.39
CA VAL A 23 -18.42 -8.15 -9.46
C VAL A 23 -17.81 -9.06 -10.52
N GLY A 24 -18.45 -10.20 -10.79
CA GLY A 24 -17.86 -11.20 -11.68
C GLY A 24 -17.72 -10.65 -13.10
N GLU A 25 -16.71 -11.08 -13.86
CA GLU A 25 -16.52 -10.65 -15.27
C GLU A 25 -17.80 -10.79 -16.11
N LYS A 26 -18.60 -11.82 -15.81
CA LYS A 26 -19.90 -12.07 -16.45
C LYS A 26 -20.88 -10.93 -16.24
N ASP A 27 -20.89 -10.28 -15.08
CA ASP A 27 -21.82 -9.19 -14.76
C ASP A 27 -21.54 -7.94 -15.61
N TYR A 28 -20.29 -7.69 -16.00
CA TYR A 28 -19.95 -6.59 -16.92
C TYR A 28 -20.55 -6.83 -18.31
N SER A 29 -20.34 -8.03 -18.87
CA SER A 29 -20.88 -8.40 -20.18
C SER A 29 -22.42 -8.35 -20.22
N LEU A 30 -23.09 -8.76 -19.15
CA LEU A 30 -24.55 -8.73 -19.03
C LEU A 30 -25.11 -7.29 -19.06
N ASN A 31 -24.31 -6.32 -18.60
CA ASN A 31 -24.65 -4.90 -18.62
C ASN A 31 -24.15 -4.17 -19.88
N GLY A 32 -23.60 -4.89 -20.88
CA GLY A 32 -23.05 -4.30 -22.09
C GLY A 32 -21.78 -3.49 -21.86
N ILE A 33 -21.05 -3.77 -20.77
CA ILE A 33 -19.78 -3.13 -20.43
C ILE A 33 -18.65 -4.04 -20.91
N GLU A 34 -17.81 -3.51 -21.80
CA GLU A 34 -16.59 -4.18 -22.22
C GLU A 34 -15.49 -3.97 -21.17
N LEU A 35 -15.00 -5.06 -20.59
CA LEU A 35 -13.93 -5.04 -19.59
C LEU A 35 -12.60 -5.45 -20.26
N ILE A 36 -11.70 -4.48 -20.42
CA ILE A 36 -10.39 -4.68 -21.05
C ILE A 36 -9.31 -4.70 -19.96
N LEU A 37 -8.98 -5.90 -19.47
CA LEU A 37 -7.98 -6.11 -18.43
C LEU A 37 -6.55 -6.17 -19.00
N SER A 38 -5.56 -6.20 -18.10
CA SER A 38 -4.13 -6.35 -18.43
C SER A 38 -3.64 -5.38 -19.52
N THR A 39 -4.23 -4.19 -19.55
CA THR A 39 -3.98 -3.16 -20.59
C THR A 39 -3.64 -1.84 -19.92
N GLU A 40 -2.34 -1.60 -19.72
CA GLU A 40 -1.85 -0.33 -19.20
C GLU A 40 -1.90 0.75 -20.29
N ILE A 41 -2.52 1.89 -19.98
CA ILE A 41 -2.49 3.09 -20.83
C ILE A 41 -1.23 3.89 -20.52
N VAL A 42 -0.35 4.05 -21.52
CA VAL A 42 0.94 4.75 -21.37
C VAL A 42 0.94 6.14 -21.99
N LYS A 43 -0.09 6.47 -22.78
CA LYS A 43 -0.26 7.80 -23.37
C LYS A 43 -1.73 8.18 -23.45
N ALA A 44 -2.04 9.42 -23.07
CA ALA A 44 -3.35 10.03 -23.24
C ALA A 44 -3.21 11.35 -24.01
N ASN A 45 -3.96 11.51 -25.10
CA ASN A 45 -4.12 12.78 -25.80
C ASN A 45 -5.58 13.23 -25.67
N LEU A 46 -5.82 14.23 -24.82
CA LEU A 46 -7.17 14.73 -24.56
C LEU A 46 -7.73 15.55 -25.74
N ALA A 47 -6.86 16.21 -26.51
CA ALA A 47 -7.28 17.01 -27.66
C ALA A 47 -7.79 16.14 -28.82
N SER A 48 -7.11 15.01 -29.10
CA SER A 48 -7.55 14.04 -30.11
C SER A 48 -8.49 12.96 -29.54
N LYS A 49 -8.79 13.01 -28.24
CA LYS A 49 -9.57 12.00 -27.50
C LYS A 49 -9.09 10.57 -27.74
N THR A 50 -7.79 10.34 -27.61
CA THR A 50 -7.15 9.05 -27.90
C THR A 50 -6.29 8.60 -26.73
N LEU A 51 -6.42 7.33 -26.35
CA LEU A 51 -5.54 6.62 -25.42
C LEU A 51 -4.69 5.61 -26.20
N THR A 52 -3.46 5.37 -25.75
CA THR A 52 -2.56 4.36 -26.32
C THR A 52 -2.07 3.43 -25.21
N SER A 53 -2.23 2.12 -25.40
CA SER A 53 -1.73 1.11 -24.47
C SER A 53 -0.22 0.89 -24.59
N ALA A 54 0.38 0.23 -23.61
CA ALA A 54 1.76 -0.26 -23.66
C ALA A 54 2.04 -1.17 -24.87
N THR A 55 1.02 -1.91 -25.33
CA THR A 55 1.09 -2.78 -26.51
C THR A 55 0.91 -2.03 -27.85
N GLY A 56 0.67 -0.71 -27.81
CA GLY A 56 0.46 0.14 -28.98
C GLY A 56 -0.98 0.17 -29.51
N ALA A 57 -1.92 -0.53 -28.87
CA ALA A 57 -3.34 -0.44 -29.22
C ALA A 57 -3.89 0.96 -28.91
N THR A 58 -4.81 1.44 -29.74
CA THR A 58 -5.40 2.78 -29.61
C THR A 58 -6.88 2.71 -29.29
N PHE A 59 -7.33 3.52 -28.33
CA PHE A 59 -8.72 3.63 -27.93
C PHE A 59 -9.19 5.07 -28.08
N THR A 60 -10.32 5.29 -28.74
CA THR A 60 -10.95 6.61 -28.86
C THR A 60 -12.20 6.68 -28.01
N TYR A 61 -12.52 7.86 -27.48
CA TYR A 61 -13.66 8.04 -26.60
C TYR A 61 -14.40 9.35 -26.86
N ASP A 62 -15.68 9.41 -26.47
CA ASP A 62 -16.43 10.67 -26.40
C ASP A 62 -16.29 11.33 -25.03
N ILE A 63 -16.39 10.52 -23.97
CA ILE A 63 -16.27 10.88 -22.57
C ILE A 63 -15.21 9.97 -21.94
N LEU A 64 -14.30 10.55 -21.16
CA LEU A 64 -13.27 9.83 -20.40
C LEU A 64 -13.50 10.04 -18.91
N ILE A 65 -13.59 8.94 -18.16
CA ILE A 65 -13.54 8.94 -16.69
C ILE A 65 -12.13 8.49 -16.28
N ILE A 66 -11.44 9.33 -15.52
CA ILE A 66 -10.08 9.02 -15.04
C ILE A 66 -10.19 8.42 -13.64
N ALA A 67 -9.96 7.12 -13.54
CA ALA A 67 -10.04 6.35 -12.29
C ALA A 67 -8.72 5.61 -11.98
N THR A 68 -7.57 6.22 -12.30
CA THR A 68 -6.23 5.62 -12.18
C THR A 68 -5.72 5.51 -10.74
N GLY A 69 -6.44 6.07 -9.76
CA GLY A 69 -6.11 5.95 -8.34
C GLY A 69 -4.75 6.54 -7.97
N SER A 70 -3.98 5.81 -7.16
CA SER A 70 -2.68 6.21 -6.64
C SER A 70 -1.65 5.11 -6.81
N THR A 71 -0.37 5.51 -6.88
CA THR A 71 0.79 4.63 -6.76
C THR A 71 1.46 4.80 -5.40
N VAL A 72 2.23 3.80 -4.98
CA VAL A 72 2.98 3.85 -3.72
C VAL A 72 4.18 4.79 -3.85
N VAL A 73 4.50 5.49 -2.76
CA VAL A 73 5.78 6.19 -2.64
C VAL A 73 6.84 5.17 -2.27
N GLN A 74 7.94 5.13 -3.03
CA GLN A 74 8.99 4.14 -2.83
C GLN A 74 10.14 4.69 -1.97
N LEU A 75 10.83 3.82 -1.24
CA LEU A 75 12.03 4.22 -0.47
C LEU A 75 13.19 4.65 -1.39
N SER A 76 13.23 4.16 -2.62
CA SER A 76 14.13 4.60 -3.68
C SER A 76 13.95 6.09 -4.02
N ASP A 77 12.72 6.63 -3.94
CA ASP A 77 12.44 8.06 -4.15
C ASP A 77 13.17 8.95 -3.12
N PHE A 78 13.50 8.40 -1.95
CA PHE A 78 14.22 9.08 -0.88
C PHE A 78 15.73 8.77 -0.89
N GLY A 79 16.24 8.01 -1.85
CA GLY A 79 17.65 7.64 -1.94
C GLY A 79 18.14 6.70 -0.82
N VAL A 80 17.23 5.92 -0.23
CA VAL A 80 17.57 4.95 0.81
C VAL A 80 18.37 3.80 0.20
N GLN A 81 19.56 3.53 0.74
CA GLN A 81 20.45 2.48 0.21
C GLN A 81 19.88 1.08 0.45
N GLY A 82 19.93 0.20 -0.56
CA GLY A 82 19.41 -1.18 -0.46
C GLY A 82 17.88 -1.25 -0.46
N ALA A 83 17.19 -0.20 -0.89
CA ALA A 83 15.72 -0.20 -1.00
C ALA A 83 15.20 -1.15 -2.09
N ASP A 84 16.09 -1.67 -2.95
CA ASP A 84 15.87 -2.62 -4.03
C ASP A 84 16.15 -4.08 -3.65
N SER A 85 16.53 -4.35 -2.40
CA SER A 85 16.73 -5.71 -1.89
C SER A 85 15.46 -6.56 -1.96
N ASN A 86 15.63 -7.88 -2.12
CA ASN A 86 14.51 -8.81 -2.08
C ASN A 86 13.89 -8.83 -0.67
N ASN A 87 12.63 -9.28 -0.61
CA ASN A 87 11.79 -9.31 0.59
C ASN A 87 11.49 -7.92 1.19
N ILE A 88 11.69 -6.84 0.43
CA ILE A 88 11.13 -5.52 0.69
C ILE A 88 9.85 -5.37 -0.15
N PHE A 89 8.71 -5.30 0.53
CA PHE A 89 7.38 -5.28 -0.09
C PHE A 89 6.70 -3.93 0.06
N TYR A 90 5.92 -3.59 -0.96
CA TYR A 90 4.86 -2.58 -0.91
C TYR A 90 3.54 -3.33 -1.02
N LEU A 91 2.43 -2.71 -0.62
CA LEU A 91 1.11 -3.33 -0.74
C LEU A 91 0.12 -2.34 -1.34
N ARG A 92 -0.24 -2.53 -2.60
CA ARG A 92 -1.20 -1.67 -3.31
C ARG A 92 -2.17 -2.45 -4.17
N GLU A 93 -1.67 -3.42 -4.92
CA GLU A 93 -2.46 -4.27 -5.81
C GLU A 93 -2.52 -5.71 -5.30
N ILE A 94 -3.40 -6.53 -5.89
CA ILE A 94 -3.58 -7.92 -5.46
C ILE A 94 -2.32 -8.76 -5.64
N ASP A 95 -1.56 -8.52 -6.72
CA ASP A 95 -0.28 -9.18 -6.98
C ASP A 95 0.75 -8.90 -5.87
N ASP A 96 0.72 -7.71 -5.26
CA ASP A 96 1.58 -7.37 -4.13
C ASP A 96 1.19 -8.20 -2.90
N ALA A 97 -0.12 -8.38 -2.68
CA ALA A 97 -0.64 -9.18 -1.58
C ALA A 97 -0.23 -10.64 -1.71
N ASP A 98 -0.36 -11.23 -2.91
CA ASP A 98 0.04 -12.61 -3.16
C ASP A 98 1.53 -12.84 -2.90
N ARG A 99 2.39 -11.91 -3.35
CA ARG A 99 3.83 -11.97 -3.07
C ARG A 99 4.13 -11.87 -1.58
N LEU A 100 3.44 -10.97 -0.86
CA LEU A 100 3.62 -10.82 0.58
C LEU A 100 3.14 -12.08 1.33
N VAL A 101 2.02 -12.67 0.95
CA VAL A 101 1.51 -13.93 1.53
C VAL A 101 2.52 -15.06 1.33
N ALA A 102 3.07 -15.20 0.12
CA ALA A 102 4.11 -16.20 -0.16
C ALA A 102 5.35 -16.00 0.71
N ALA A 103 5.79 -14.74 0.90
CA ALA A 103 6.93 -14.41 1.76
C ALA A 103 6.65 -14.71 3.24
N ILE A 104 5.45 -14.38 3.75
CA ILE A 104 5.02 -14.70 5.11
C ILE A 104 5.08 -16.21 5.36
N GLN A 105 4.60 -17.01 4.40
CA GLN A 105 4.65 -18.47 4.49
C GLN A 105 6.09 -19.00 4.47
N ALA A 106 6.97 -18.42 3.64
CA ALA A 106 8.36 -18.84 3.51
C ALA A 106 9.23 -18.44 4.72
N LYS A 107 8.94 -17.32 5.39
CA LYS A 107 9.71 -16.78 6.53
C LYS A 107 8.93 -16.91 7.84
N LYS A 108 8.23 -18.04 8.02
CA LYS A 108 7.43 -18.31 9.21
C LYS A 108 8.29 -18.19 10.47
N ASP A 109 7.72 -17.60 11.52
CA ASP A 109 8.39 -17.32 12.80
C ASP A 109 9.62 -16.39 12.67
N GLY A 110 9.78 -15.72 11.52
CA GLY A 110 10.84 -14.76 11.23
C GLY A 110 10.54 -13.35 11.75
N LYS A 111 11.41 -12.41 11.38
CA LYS A 111 11.34 -11.00 11.80
C LYS A 111 10.79 -10.12 10.69
N ALA A 112 9.81 -9.30 11.03
CA ALA A 112 9.23 -8.34 10.11
C ALA A 112 9.46 -6.91 10.57
N VAL A 113 9.91 -6.04 9.66
CA VAL A 113 9.98 -4.61 9.91
C VAL A 113 9.00 -3.86 9.03
N ILE A 114 8.14 -3.06 9.65
CA ILE A 114 7.21 -2.18 8.95
C ILE A 114 7.78 -0.78 8.94
N VAL A 115 7.89 -0.18 7.76
CA VAL A 115 8.32 1.21 7.57
C VAL A 115 7.10 2.05 7.24
N GLY A 116 6.58 2.76 8.24
CA GLY A 116 5.41 3.64 8.13
C GLY A 116 4.41 3.44 9.27
N GLY A 117 3.92 4.56 9.82
CA GLY A 117 2.98 4.60 10.94
C GLY A 117 1.54 4.97 10.56
N GLY A 118 1.19 4.88 9.27
CA GLY A 118 -0.17 5.11 8.77
C GLY A 118 -1.09 3.91 8.96
N TYR A 119 -2.31 3.97 8.44
CA TYR A 119 -3.32 2.91 8.60
C TYR A 119 -2.84 1.59 8.00
N ILE A 120 -2.23 1.63 6.80
CA ILE A 120 -1.58 0.48 6.16
C ILE A 120 -0.52 -0.14 7.06
N GLY A 121 0.32 0.68 7.69
CA GLY A 121 1.37 0.20 8.61
C GLY A 121 0.79 -0.48 9.85
N LEU A 122 -0.30 0.06 10.40
CA LEU A 122 -0.99 -0.54 11.55
C LEU A 122 -1.65 -1.87 11.18
N GLU A 123 -2.42 -1.91 10.10
CA GLU A 123 -3.11 -3.13 9.63
C GLU A 123 -2.12 -4.24 9.27
N LEU A 124 -1.03 -3.91 8.57
CA LEU A 124 0.00 -4.89 8.24
C LEU A 124 0.78 -5.33 9.47
N GLY A 125 0.94 -4.46 10.47
CA GLY A 125 1.46 -4.82 11.78
C GLY A 125 0.64 -5.91 12.42
N ALA A 126 -0.67 -5.69 12.52
CA ALA A 126 -1.60 -6.70 13.03
C ALA A 126 -1.51 -8.00 12.23
N ALA A 127 -1.57 -7.92 10.90
CA ALA A 127 -1.59 -9.09 10.02
C ALA A 127 -0.31 -9.94 10.15
N LEU A 128 0.87 -9.33 10.17
CA LEU A 128 2.14 -10.04 10.34
C LEU A 128 2.26 -10.65 11.75
N GLN A 129 1.79 -9.94 12.77
CA GLN A 129 1.80 -10.44 14.16
C GLN A 129 0.85 -11.63 14.35
N ILE A 130 -0.34 -11.60 13.73
CA ILE A 130 -1.30 -12.73 13.72
C ILE A 130 -0.67 -13.95 13.04
N ASN A 131 0.21 -13.72 12.06
CA ASN A 131 0.99 -14.75 11.37
C ASN A 131 2.28 -15.17 12.08
N ASN A 132 2.39 -14.84 13.37
CA ASN A 132 3.46 -15.27 14.26
C ASN A 132 4.86 -14.77 13.87
N LEU A 133 4.96 -13.64 13.15
CA LEU A 133 6.24 -12.94 12.96
C LEU A 133 6.57 -12.04 14.16
N ASP A 134 7.85 -11.83 14.42
CA ASP A 134 8.33 -10.80 15.36
C ASP A 134 8.31 -9.44 14.66
N VAL A 135 7.26 -8.64 14.93
CA VAL A 135 7.00 -7.40 14.21
C VAL A 135 7.59 -6.19 14.94
N THR A 136 8.35 -5.38 14.19
CA THR A 136 8.76 -4.03 14.62
C THR A 136 8.26 -2.99 13.62
N MET A 137 7.50 -2.01 14.09
CA MET A 137 7.02 -0.88 13.29
C MET A 137 7.87 0.37 13.55
N VAL A 138 8.30 1.02 12.47
CA VAL A 138 9.18 2.20 12.49
C VAL A 138 8.53 3.36 11.75
N TYR A 139 8.51 4.55 12.35
CA TYR A 139 8.06 5.77 11.68
C TYR A 139 8.65 7.06 12.27
N PRO A 140 8.77 8.14 11.45
CA PRO A 140 9.37 9.40 11.88
C PRO A 140 8.50 10.21 12.83
N GLU A 141 7.18 10.04 12.77
CA GLU A 141 6.25 10.87 13.52
C GLU A 141 6.24 10.56 15.03
N PRO A 142 5.84 11.52 15.87
CA PRO A 142 5.78 11.32 17.32
C PRO A 142 4.74 10.27 17.75
N TRP A 143 3.75 9.99 16.91
CA TRP A 143 2.73 8.97 17.13
C TRP A 143 2.15 8.45 15.80
N CYS A 144 1.49 7.29 15.84
CA CYS A 144 0.88 6.67 14.66
C CYS A 144 -0.36 7.43 14.13
N MET A 145 -0.69 7.28 12.85
CA MET A 145 -1.80 7.98 12.18
C MET A 145 -1.79 9.51 12.41
N PRO A 146 -0.64 10.19 12.21
CA PRO A 146 -0.43 11.58 12.63
C PRO A 146 -1.32 12.60 11.91
N ARG A 147 -1.90 12.22 10.76
CA ARG A 147 -2.81 13.08 9.98
C ARG A 147 -4.26 13.03 10.46
N LEU A 148 -4.61 12.08 11.34
CA LEU A 148 -5.99 11.86 11.78
C LEU A 148 -6.10 11.71 13.30
N PHE A 149 -5.21 10.94 13.93
CA PHE A 149 -5.27 10.68 15.36
C PHE A 149 -4.66 11.81 16.17
N THR A 150 -5.32 12.12 17.28
CA THR A 150 -4.73 12.88 18.37
C THR A 150 -3.78 11.98 19.16
N ALA A 151 -2.85 12.58 19.91
CA ALA A 151 -1.89 11.82 20.72
C ALA A 151 -2.56 10.84 21.71
N GLY A 152 -3.73 11.19 22.27
CA GLY A 152 -4.47 10.30 23.17
C GLY A 152 -5.03 9.07 22.47
N ILE A 153 -5.58 9.22 21.27
CA ILE A 153 -6.06 8.09 20.45
C ILE A 153 -4.88 7.22 20.02
N ALA A 154 -3.79 7.84 19.56
CA ALA A 154 -2.62 7.11 19.12
C ALA A 154 -1.96 6.33 20.27
N ALA A 155 -1.89 6.90 21.47
CA ALA A 155 -1.37 6.20 22.66
C ALA A 155 -2.19 4.94 23.00
N PHE A 156 -3.51 4.97 22.82
CA PHE A 156 -4.35 3.79 22.98
C PHE A 156 -3.96 2.69 21.99
N TYR A 157 -3.86 3.01 20.69
CA TYR A 157 -3.47 2.03 19.68
C TYR A 157 -2.04 1.53 19.87
N GLU A 158 -1.07 2.42 20.10
CA GLU A 158 0.32 2.05 20.35
C GLU A 158 0.45 1.11 21.55
N GLY A 159 -0.27 1.40 22.65
CA GLY A 159 -0.34 0.51 23.81
C GLY A 159 -1.01 -0.82 23.49
N TYR A 160 -2.10 -0.82 22.71
CA TYR A 160 -2.78 -2.03 22.27
C TYR A 160 -1.88 -2.92 21.42
N TYR A 161 -1.19 -2.35 20.45
CA TYR A 161 -0.26 -3.08 19.57
C TYR A 161 0.96 -3.60 20.34
N ALA A 162 1.52 -2.81 21.26
CA ALA A 162 2.60 -3.26 22.14
C ALA A 162 2.18 -4.44 23.02
N ASN A 163 0.95 -4.41 23.57
CA ASN A 163 0.39 -5.52 24.34
C ASN A 163 0.18 -6.80 23.51
N LYS A 164 0.07 -6.67 22.18
CA LYS A 164 0.01 -7.79 21.22
C LYS A 164 1.39 -8.26 20.75
N GLY A 165 2.47 -7.68 21.26
CA GLY A 165 3.85 -8.08 20.96
C GLY A 165 4.54 -7.23 19.90
N ILE A 166 3.85 -6.27 19.29
CA ILE A 166 4.45 -5.42 18.24
C ILE A 166 5.35 -4.37 18.88
N LYS A 167 6.62 -4.35 18.47
CA LYS A 167 7.58 -3.33 18.90
C LYS A 167 7.37 -2.05 18.09
N ILE A 168 7.36 -0.89 18.74
CA ILE A 168 7.12 0.39 18.08
C ILE A 168 8.34 1.31 18.28
N VAL A 169 8.88 1.78 17.16
CA VAL A 169 10.05 2.64 17.09
C VAL A 169 9.66 3.97 16.42
N LYS A 170 9.53 5.01 17.23
CA LYS A 170 9.09 6.35 16.79
C LYS A 170 10.26 7.31 16.62
N GLY A 171 10.03 8.41 15.90
CA GLY A 171 10.99 9.53 15.82
C GLY A 171 12.23 9.26 14.96
N THR A 172 12.21 8.22 14.12
CA THR A 172 13.35 7.84 13.27
C THR A 172 12.88 7.30 11.92
N VAL A 173 13.81 7.17 10.97
CA VAL A 173 13.56 6.68 9.62
C VAL A 173 14.56 5.59 9.27
N ALA A 174 14.17 4.68 8.37
CA ALA A 174 15.12 3.80 7.70
C ALA A 174 16.05 4.65 6.80
N VAL A 175 17.35 4.43 6.93
CA VAL A 175 18.40 5.08 6.10
C VAL A 175 19.13 4.10 5.20
N GLY A 176 18.93 2.80 5.42
CA GLY A 176 19.35 1.78 4.48
C GLY A 176 19.00 0.38 4.94
N PHE A 177 19.26 -0.57 4.06
CA PHE A 177 19.05 -1.99 4.26
C PHE A 177 20.36 -2.74 4.06
N ASP A 178 20.59 -3.77 4.87
CA ASP A 178 21.65 -4.76 4.66
C ASP A 178 21.05 -5.98 3.98
N SER A 179 21.81 -6.58 3.08
CA SER A 179 21.41 -7.78 2.34
C SER A 179 22.46 -8.88 2.39
N ASP A 180 22.00 -10.11 2.23
CA ASP A 180 22.85 -11.27 2.06
C ASP A 180 23.44 -11.37 0.64
N ALA A 181 24.19 -12.44 0.38
CA ALA A 181 24.81 -12.69 -0.94
C ALA A 181 23.78 -12.97 -2.06
N ASN A 182 22.53 -13.32 -1.72
CA ASN A 182 21.44 -13.53 -2.66
C ASN A 182 20.63 -12.26 -2.93
N GLY A 183 20.92 -11.18 -2.20
CA GLY A 183 20.20 -9.91 -2.27
C GLY A 183 18.97 -9.84 -1.37
N ASP A 184 18.74 -10.82 -0.50
CA ASP A 184 17.64 -10.81 0.47
C ASP A 184 17.96 -9.85 1.60
N VAL A 185 16.98 -9.03 2.01
CA VAL A 185 17.13 -8.16 3.19
C VAL A 185 17.38 -9.01 4.44
N ILE A 186 18.32 -8.56 5.27
CA ILE A 186 18.65 -9.17 6.57
C ILE A 186 18.55 -8.17 7.72
N ALA A 187 18.64 -6.86 7.44
CA ALA A 187 18.49 -5.83 8.45
C ALA A 187 18.07 -4.46 7.89
N VAL A 188 17.45 -3.66 8.76
CA VAL A 188 17.07 -2.26 8.52
C VAL A 188 17.92 -1.35 9.40
N ARG A 189 18.68 -0.44 8.78
CA ARG A 189 19.48 0.59 9.46
C ARG A 189 18.62 1.84 9.68
N LEU A 190 18.56 2.32 10.92
CA LEU A 190 17.80 3.50 11.30
C LEU A 190 18.71 4.73 11.46
N LYS A 191 18.14 5.92 11.25
CA LYS A 191 18.87 7.19 11.35
C LYS A 191 19.50 7.45 12.73
N ASP A 192 18.90 6.90 13.77
CA ASP A 192 19.36 7.04 15.16
C ASP A 192 20.45 6.01 15.55
N GLY A 193 20.93 5.22 14.58
CA GLY A 193 22.01 4.25 14.75
C GLY A 193 21.55 2.84 15.14
N ARG A 194 20.25 2.62 15.39
CA ARG A 194 19.74 1.27 15.60
C ARG A 194 19.78 0.45 14.32
N VAL A 195 19.99 -0.85 14.47
CA VAL A 195 19.88 -1.84 13.39
C VAL A 195 18.87 -2.88 13.82
N LEU A 196 17.85 -3.10 12.99
CA LEU A 196 16.80 -4.07 13.25
C LEU A 196 16.98 -5.25 12.31
N GLU A 197 17.14 -6.46 12.82
CA GLU A 197 17.13 -7.68 12.00
C GLU A 197 15.75 -7.87 11.37
N ALA A 198 15.72 -8.23 10.08
CA ALA A 198 14.49 -8.37 9.32
C ALA A 198 14.65 -9.41 8.21
N ASP A 199 13.71 -10.36 8.15
CA ASP A 199 13.56 -11.31 7.04
C ASP A 199 12.55 -10.79 6.00
N ILE A 200 11.62 -9.95 6.45
CA ILE A 200 10.60 -9.28 5.65
C ILE A 200 10.60 -7.80 6.03
N VAL A 201 10.59 -6.92 5.04
CA VAL A 201 10.29 -5.50 5.23
C VAL A 201 9.03 -5.15 4.47
N VAL A 202 8.10 -4.43 5.11
CA VAL A 202 6.89 -3.93 4.44
C VAL A 202 6.82 -2.42 4.57
N VAL A 203 6.65 -1.73 3.44
CA VAL A 203 6.73 -0.28 3.35
C VAL A 203 5.35 0.32 3.09
N GLY A 204 4.95 1.23 3.99
CA GLY A 204 3.69 1.97 3.92
C GLY A 204 3.92 3.46 4.19
N VAL A 205 4.72 4.13 3.35
CA VAL A 205 5.12 5.55 3.53
C VAL A 205 4.25 6.55 2.76
N GLY A 206 3.10 6.10 2.24
CA GLY A 206 2.11 6.92 1.57
C GLY A 206 1.97 6.61 0.08
N GLY A 207 1.01 7.27 -0.56
CA GLY A 207 0.76 7.16 -1.98
C GLY A 207 0.70 8.52 -2.67
N ARG A 208 0.86 8.52 -4.00
CA ARG A 208 0.74 9.68 -4.86
C ARG A 208 -0.33 9.43 -5.94
N PRO A 209 -1.22 10.38 -6.22
CA PRO A 209 -2.15 10.26 -7.35
C PRO A 209 -1.45 9.97 -8.68
N LEU A 210 -1.99 9.04 -9.46
CA LEU A 210 -1.46 8.64 -10.76
C LEU A 210 -1.96 9.58 -11.87
N THR A 211 -1.37 10.78 -11.95
CA THR A 211 -1.80 11.85 -12.88
C THR A 211 -0.85 12.11 -14.04
N SER A 212 0.27 11.37 -14.12
CA SER A 212 1.37 11.62 -15.07
C SER A 212 0.93 11.73 -16.54
N LEU A 213 -0.03 10.90 -16.96
CA LEU A 213 -0.57 10.88 -18.33
C LEU A 213 -1.27 12.18 -18.75
N PHE A 214 -1.79 12.93 -17.78
CA PHE A 214 -2.64 14.10 -18.01
C PHE A 214 -1.94 15.42 -17.69
N LYS A 215 -0.70 15.35 -17.21
CA LYS A 215 0.08 16.53 -16.81
C LYS A 215 0.21 17.52 -17.97
N GLY A 216 -0.12 18.78 -17.70
CA GLY A 216 -0.11 19.86 -18.70
C GLY A 216 -1.30 19.86 -19.67
N GLN A 217 -2.20 18.87 -19.60
CA GLN A 217 -3.45 18.82 -20.39
C GLN A 217 -4.68 19.18 -19.54
N VAL A 218 -4.57 19.10 -18.20
CA VAL A 218 -5.63 19.43 -17.24
C VAL A 218 -5.11 20.34 -16.14
N ALA A 219 -6.04 21.01 -15.44
CA ALA A 219 -5.70 21.75 -14.23
C ALA A 219 -5.42 20.75 -13.09
N GLU A 220 -4.38 21.00 -12.31
CA GLU A 220 -4.01 20.21 -11.13
C GLU A 220 -4.08 21.09 -9.88
N ASP A 221 -4.51 20.51 -8.76
CA ASP A 221 -4.54 21.17 -7.45
C ASP A 221 -4.27 20.15 -6.34
N LYS A 222 -3.53 20.55 -5.30
CA LYS A 222 -3.16 19.72 -4.14
C LYS A 222 -2.64 18.31 -4.48
N GLY A 223 -1.94 18.17 -5.62
CA GLY A 223 -1.31 16.93 -6.05
C GLY A 223 -2.19 15.97 -6.87
N GLY A 224 -3.43 16.34 -7.20
CA GLY A 224 -4.33 15.57 -8.05
C GLY A 224 -4.91 16.39 -9.21
N ILE A 225 -5.70 15.73 -10.06
CA ILE A 225 -6.47 16.39 -11.12
C ILE A 225 -7.58 17.22 -10.45
N LYS A 226 -7.65 18.51 -10.77
CA LYS A 226 -8.68 19.40 -10.25
C LYS A 226 -10.00 19.12 -10.97
N VAL A 227 -11.01 18.70 -10.21
CA VAL A 227 -12.38 18.47 -10.70
C VAL A 227 -13.30 19.59 -10.25
N ARG A 228 -14.29 19.96 -11.07
CA ARG A 228 -15.39 20.86 -10.69
C ARG A 228 -16.62 20.05 -10.29
N LEU A 229 -17.55 20.70 -9.60
CA LEU A 229 -18.78 20.07 -9.08
C LEU A 229 -19.65 19.36 -10.16
N ASN A 230 -19.48 19.73 -11.43
CA ASN A 230 -20.21 19.16 -12.58
C ASN A 230 -19.35 18.21 -13.44
N ASP A 231 -18.06 18.06 -13.14
CA ASP A 231 -17.25 17.03 -13.77
C ASP A 231 -17.54 15.74 -12.99
N LEU A 232 -18.05 14.70 -13.66
CA LEU A 232 -18.55 13.46 -13.00
C LEU A 232 -17.58 12.97 -11.90
N ILE A 233 -18.00 13.08 -10.65
CA ILE A 233 -17.26 12.58 -9.49
C ILE A 233 -17.60 11.09 -9.35
N ILE A 234 -16.63 10.21 -9.61
CA ILE A 234 -16.64 8.88 -9.01
C ILE A 234 -15.28 8.66 -8.37
N CYS A 235 -15.25 8.82 -7.05
CA CYS A 235 -14.18 8.31 -6.20
C CYS A 235 -14.81 7.69 -4.95
N PRO A 236 -15.06 6.38 -4.94
CA PRO A 236 -15.11 5.61 -3.71
C PRO A 236 -13.76 4.93 -3.56
N CYS A 237 -12.89 5.53 -2.75
CA CYS A 237 -11.91 4.74 -2.02
C CYS A 237 -12.66 3.98 -0.92
#